data_AF-A0A919WYC7-F1
#
_entry.id   AF-A0A919WYC7-F1
#
_cell.length_a   1.000
_cell.length_b   1.000
_cell.length_c   1.000
_cell.angle_alpha   90.00
_cell.angle_beta   90.00
_cell.angle_gamma   90.00
#
_symmetry.space_group_name_H-M   'P 1'
#
loop_
_entity.id
_entity.type
_entity.pdbx_description
1 polymer ?
#
loop_
_entity_poly.entity_id
_entity_poly.type
_entity_poly.pdbx_seq_one_letter_code
_entity_poly.pdbx_strand_id
1 'polypeptide(L)'
;MPFSKELQEKIIDYVYGHLPSEKWYDKNFYTFIKNDSLRQRLIVEYRNSRVIYKIFEGLQAKDELLLAQIKTQVIMYVSIQEAVINYVLFDLFEAKRPVQDLLFQDRNIQIMVPNSKKEKLKKELIHDGKEILTFYKEKKPVDKTKIRYDQKIEVCYRLNLIDTQLKDDLIKLYKYRNTVHIESELKQNLDYNLEMGNLAYRRVEGLSMQLTESLKNFI
;
A
#
# COMPACT_ATOMS: atom_id res chain seq x y z
N MET A 1 -5.73 4.66 -35.10
CA MET A 1 -6.20 3.40 -35.72
C MET A 1 -5.52 2.23 -35.03
N PRO A 2 -6.16 1.06 -34.90
CA PRO A 2 -5.53 -0.12 -34.33
C PRO A 2 -4.41 -0.66 -35.24
N PHE A 3 -3.50 -1.44 -34.67
CA PHE A 3 -2.48 -2.18 -35.44
C PHE A 3 -3.12 -3.23 -36.36
N SER A 4 -2.36 -3.74 -37.33
CA SER A 4 -2.79 -4.88 -38.15
C SER A 4 -3.06 -6.11 -37.29
N LYS A 5 -3.95 -7.01 -37.71
CA LYS A 5 -4.26 -8.25 -36.98
C LYS A 5 -3.01 -9.09 -36.71
N GLU A 6 -2.17 -9.25 -37.72
CA GLU A 6 -0.90 -9.97 -37.60
C GLU A 6 0.01 -9.37 -36.52
N LEU A 7 0.10 -8.03 -36.44
CA LEU A 7 0.90 -7.37 -35.41
C LEU A 7 0.24 -7.50 -34.02
N GLN A 8 -1.09 -7.44 -33.93
CA GLN A 8 -1.81 -7.68 -32.68
C GLN A 8 -1.55 -9.09 -32.14
N GLU A 9 -1.60 -10.11 -33.00
CA GLU A 9 -1.30 -11.51 -32.66
C GLU A 9 0.14 -11.66 -32.15
N LYS A 10 1.11 -11.11 -32.87
CA LYS A 10 2.53 -11.10 -32.44
C LYS A 10 2.75 -10.43 -31.09
N ILE A 11 2.07 -9.30 -30.84
CA ILE A 11 2.14 -8.60 -29.55
C ILE A 11 1.50 -9.45 -28.45
N ILE A 12 0.32 -10.03 -28.69
CA ILE A 12 -0.38 -10.88 -27.74
C ILE A 12 0.48 -12.09 -27.38
N ASP A 13 1.03 -12.79 -28.37
CA ASP A 13 1.86 -13.97 -28.15
C ASP A 13 3.10 -13.64 -27.31
N TYR A 14 3.79 -12.54 -27.63
CA TYR A 14 4.93 -12.08 -26.86
C TYR A 14 4.55 -11.76 -25.41
N VAL A 15 3.53 -10.94 -25.21
CA VAL A 15 3.15 -10.44 -23.88
C VAL A 15 2.59 -11.56 -23.00
N TYR A 16 1.64 -12.35 -23.51
CA TYR A 16 0.98 -13.39 -22.74
C TYR A 16 1.87 -14.62 -22.53
N GLY A 17 2.86 -14.86 -23.41
CA GLY A 17 3.88 -15.88 -23.20
C GLY A 17 4.77 -15.63 -21.96
N HIS A 18 4.78 -14.40 -21.43
CA HIS A 18 5.50 -14.05 -20.20
C HIS A 18 4.65 -14.10 -18.92
N LEU A 19 3.39 -14.53 -19.01
CA LEU A 19 2.54 -14.72 -17.85
C LEU A 19 2.76 -16.11 -17.24
N PRO A 20 2.77 -16.23 -15.90
CA PRO A 20 2.66 -17.52 -15.24
C PRO A 20 1.41 -18.30 -15.66
N SER A 21 1.51 -19.63 -15.62
CA SER A 21 0.35 -20.51 -15.81
C SER A 21 -0.66 -20.40 -14.66
N GLU A 22 -1.92 -20.77 -14.90
CA GLU A 22 -2.97 -20.78 -13.86
C GLU A 22 -2.56 -21.61 -12.63
N LYS A 23 -1.92 -22.78 -12.84
CA LYS A 23 -1.38 -23.63 -11.77
C LYS A 23 -0.35 -22.91 -10.89
N TRP A 24 0.39 -21.95 -11.43
CA TRP A 24 1.34 -21.17 -10.65
C TRP A 24 0.61 -20.21 -9.70
N TYR A 25 -0.44 -19.53 -10.16
CA TYR A 25 -1.23 -18.65 -9.30
C TYR A 25 -1.88 -19.42 -8.16
N ASP A 26 -2.46 -20.58 -8.45
CA ASP A 26 -3.09 -21.45 -7.45
C ASP A 26 -2.15 -21.90 -6.33
N LYS A 27 -0.85 -22.08 -6.64
CA LYS A 27 0.12 -22.60 -5.68
C LYS A 27 0.97 -21.53 -4.99
N ASN A 28 1.21 -20.40 -5.64
CA ASN A 28 2.24 -19.45 -5.21
C ASN A 28 1.72 -18.04 -4.93
N PHE A 29 0.56 -17.67 -5.47
CA PHE A 29 0.09 -16.29 -5.43
C PHE A 29 -1.01 -16.10 -4.38
N TYR A 30 -0.60 -15.55 -3.22
CA TYR A 30 -1.43 -15.20 -2.07
C TYR A 30 -2.48 -16.27 -1.74
N THR A 31 -2.03 -17.53 -1.60
CA THR A 31 -2.89 -18.70 -1.43
C THR A 31 -3.64 -18.73 -0.11
N PHE A 32 -3.19 -17.96 0.89
CA PHE A 32 -3.85 -17.80 2.17
C PHE A 32 -5.11 -16.90 2.12
N ILE A 33 -5.33 -16.15 1.04
CA ILE A 33 -6.51 -15.28 0.90
C ILE A 33 -7.73 -16.13 0.60
N LYS A 34 -8.64 -16.23 1.58
CA LYS A 34 -9.89 -17.00 1.48
C LYS A 34 -11.02 -16.26 0.75
N ASN A 35 -10.90 -14.95 0.60
CA ASN A 35 -11.87 -14.17 -0.16
C ASN A 35 -11.58 -14.35 -1.66
N ASP A 36 -12.38 -15.19 -2.32
CA ASP A 36 -12.21 -15.52 -3.74
C ASP A 36 -12.30 -14.29 -4.64
N SER A 37 -13.22 -13.36 -4.36
CA SER A 37 -13.38 -12.14 -5.16
C SER A 37 -12.11 -11.26 -5.10
N LEU A 38 -11.57 -11.05 -3.89
CA LEU A 38 -10.32 -10.33 -3.71
C LEU A 38 -9.16 -11.06 -4.37
N ARG A 39 -9.05 -12.38 -4.18
CA ARG A 39 -7.97 -13.18 -4.74
C ARG A 39 -7.96 -13.13 -6.27
N GLN A 40 -9.12 -13.31 -6.91
CA GLN A 40 -9.25 -13.18 -8.36
C GLN A 40 -8.91 -11.77 -8.85
N ARG A 41 -9.33 -10.74 -8.11
CA ARG A 41 -8.97 -9.35 -8.44
C ARG A 41 -7.46 -9.13 -8.40
N LEU A 42 -6.75 -9.65 -7.40
CA LEU A 42 -5.29 -9.55 -7.29
C LEU A 42 -4.57 -10.26 -8.44
N ILE A 43 -5.05 -11.44 -8.85
CA ILE A 43 -4.49 -12.19 -9.99
C ILE A 43 -4.65 -11.39 -11.29
N VAL A 44 -5.85 -10.83 -11.53
CA VAL A 44 -6.12 -9.98 -12.70
C VAL A 44 -5.21 -8.76 -12.70
N GLU A 45 -5.06 -8.06 -11.57
CA GLU A 45 -4.18 -6.90 -11.48
C GLU A 45 -2.70 -7.26 -11.72
N TYR A 46 -2.23 -8.39 -11.20
CA TYR A 46 -0.87 -8.85 -11.48
C TYR A 46 -0.65 -9.14 -12.96
N ARG A 47 -1.60 -9.85 -13.59
CA ARG A 47 -1.57 -10.14 -15.04
C ARG A 47 -1.54 -8.86 -15.86
N ASN A 48 -2.42 -7.90 -15.56
CA ASN A 48 -2.48 -6.62 -16.25
C ASN A 48 -1.17 -5.83 -16.09
N SER A 49 -0.63 -5.80 -14.87
CA SER A 49 0.66 -5.14 -14.58
C SER A 49 1.78 -5.75 -15.43
N ARG A 50 1.82 -7.08 -15.51
CA ARG A 50 2.83 -7.81 -16.27
C ARG A 50 2.66 -7.62 -17.78
N VAL A 51 1.42 -7.62 -18.26
CA VAL A 51 1.09 -7.34 -19.67
C VAL A 51 1.60 -5.96 -20.08
N ILE A 52 1.25 -4.92 -19.31
CA ILE A 52 1.64 -3.54 -19.62
C ILE A 52 3.17 -3.39 -19.57
N TYR A 53 3.83 -3.95 -18.54
CA TYR A 53 5.28 -3.98 -18.47
C TYR A 53 5.90 -4.59 -19.74
N LYS A 54 5.39 -5.74 -20.19
CA LYS A 54 5.92 -6.44 -21.37
C LYS A 54 5.67 -5.68 -22.67
N ILE A 55 4.57 -4.93 -22.78
CA ILE A 55 4.36 -4.03 -23.93
C ILE A 55 5.46 -2.97 -23.98
N PHE A 56 5.74 -2.28 -22.87
CA PHE A 56 6.81 -1.27 -22.83
C PHE A 56 8.20 -1.88 -23.08
N GLU A 57 8.48 -3.05 -22.50
CA GLU A 57 9.73 -3.79 -22.71
C GLU A 57 9.91 -4.16 -24.20
N GLY A 58 8.86 -4.68 -24.84
CA GLY A 58 8.88 -5.07 -26.25
C GLY A 58 9.06 -3.88 -27.20
N LEU A 59 8.56 -2.70 -26.82
CA LEU A 59 8.80 -1.44 -27.53
C LEU A 59 10.20 -0.86 -27.28
N GLN A 60 11.00 -1.49 -26.42
CA GLN A 60 12.29 -0.97 -25.96
C GLN A 60 12.17 0.48 -25.48
N ALA A 61 11.24 0.73 -24.55
CA ALA A 61 10.97 2.06 -24.03
C ALA A 61 12.25 2.76 -23.53
N LYS A 62 12.41 4.02 -23.94
CA LYS A 62 13.52 4.92 -23.56
C LYS A 62 12.97 6.25 -23.09
N ASP A 63 13.80 7.02 -22.39
CA ASP A 63 13.50 8.39 -21.97
C ASP A 63 12.14 8.51 -21.27
N GLU A 64 11.24 9.35 -21.80
CA GLU A 64 9.90 9.57 -21.26
C GLU A 64 9.02 8.31 -21.26
N LEU A 65 9.19 7.43 -22.25
CA LEU A 65 8.43 6.19 -22.33
C LEU A 65 8.90 5.18 -21.27
N LEU A 66 10.21 5.17 -20.97
CA LEU A 66 10.76 4.38 -19.87
C LEU A 66 10.28 4.91 -18.52
N LEU A 67 10.22 6.24 -18.35
CA LEU A 67 9.63 6.87 -17.17
C LEU A 67 8.17 6.42 -16.97
N ALA A 68 7.37 6.44 -18.04
CA ALA A 68 5.99 5.97 -18.02
C ALA A 68 5.91 4.49 -17.62
N GLN A 69 6.75 3.64 -18.21
CA GLN A 69 6.86 2.23 -17.87
C GLN A 69 7.14 2.03 -16.36
N ILE A 70 8.10 2.76 -15.80
CA ILE A 70 8.47 2.63 -14.38
C ILE A 70 7.33 3.11 -13.48
N LYS A 71 6.75 4.29 -13.76
CA LYS A 71 5.62 4.82 -12.99
C LYS A 71 4.44 3.85 -12.98
N THR A 72 4.06 3.34 -14.14
CA THR A 72 2.94 2.39 -14.25
C THR A 72 3.21 1.09 -13.50
N GLN A 73 4.40 0.50 -13.63
CA GLN A 73 4.79 -0.69 -12.87
C GLN A 73 4.67 -0.46 -11.36
N VAL A 74 5.26 0.62 -10.84
CA VAL A 74 5.25 0.89 -9.41
C VAL A 74 3.82 1.09 -8.91
N ILE A 75 2.99 1.88 -9.60
CA ILE A 75 1.60 2.11 -9.20
C ILE A 75 0.83 0.79 -9.12
N MET A 76 0.89 -0.03 -10.16
CA MET A 76 0.07 -1.23 -10.22
C MET A 76 0.53 -2.30 -9.22
N TYR A 77 1.84 -2.56 -9.13
CA TYR A 77 2.36 -3.55 -8.20
C TYR A 77 2.23 -3.12 -6.73
N VAL A 78 2.44 -1.84 -6.40
CA VAL A 78 2.24 -1.33 -5.04
C VAL A 78 0.75 -1.39 -4.64
N SER A 79 -0.16 -1.19 -5.59
CA SER A 79 -1.61 -1.32 -5.30
C SER A 79 -1.99 -2.75 -4.90
N ILE A 80 -1.36 -3.77 -5.51
CA ILE A 80 -1.53 -5.18 -5.09
C ILE A 80 -1.00 -5.38 -3.66
N GLN A 81 0.20 -4.89 -3.37
CA GLN A 81 0.82 -4.99 -2.04
C GLN A 81 -0.07 -4.32 -0.98
N GLU A 82 -0.62 -3.14 -1.27
CA GLU A 82 -1.51 -2.42 -0.36
C GLU A 82 -2.79 -3.18 -0.06
N ALA A 83 -3.45 -3.73 -1.09
CA ALA A 83 -4.66 -4.53 -0.91
C ALA A 83 -4.41 -5.77 -0.04
N VAL A 84 -3.29 -6.47 -0.24
CA VAL A 84 -2.92 -7.64 0.56
C VAL A 84 -2.63 -7.26 2.01
N ILE A 85 -1.87 -6.19 2.24
CA ILE A 85 -1.57 -5.70 3.60
C ILE A 85 -2.86 -5.32 4.34
N ASN A 86 -3.81 -4.67 3.67
CA ASN A 86 -5.10 -4.36 4.26
C ASN A 86 -5.85 -5.63 4.66
N TYR A 87 -5.91 -6.64 3.79
CA TYR A 87 -6.57 -7.92 4.09
C TYR A 87 -5.92 -8.63 5.29
N VAL A 88 -4.58 -8.71 5.30
CA VAL A 88 -3.85 -9.35 6.41
C VAL A 88 -4.15 -8.65 7.73
N LEU A 89 -4.06 -7.32 7.76
CA LEU A 89 -4.27 -6.59 9.01
C LEU A 89 -5.72 -6.58 9.45
N PHE A 90 -6.65 -6.27 8.56
CA PHE A 90 -8.03 -5.93 8.92
C PHE A 90 -9.03 -7.07 8.79
N ASP A 91 -8.67 -8.17 8.13
CA ASP A 91 -9.53 -9.35 8.02
C ASP A 91 -8.94 -10.53 8.80
N LEU A 92 -7.62 -10.76 8.73
CA LEU A 92 -6.99 -11.90 9.41
C LEU A 92 -6.52 -11.58 10.84
N PHE A 93 -5.97 -10.38 11.07
CA PHE A 93 -5.34 -10.00 12.35
C PHE A 93 -6.09 -8.91 13.10
N GLU A 94 -7.35 -8.62 12.74
CA GLU A 94 -8.11 -7.48 13.29
C GLU A 94 -8.12 -7.48 14.82
N ALA A 95 -8.33 -8.64 15.45
CA ALA A 95 -8.40 -8.77 16.91
C ALA A 95 -7.04 -8.65 17.63
N LYS A 96 -5.91 -8.63 16.91
CA LYS A 96 -4.58 -8.55 17.55
C LYS A 96 -4.32 -7.14 18.04
N ARG A 97 -3.75 -7.04 19.25
CA ARG A 97 -3.50 -5.75 19.93
C ARG A 97 -2.76 -4.72 19.05
N PRO A 98 -1.67 -5.06 18.33
CA PRO A 98 -1.00 -4.10 17.46
C PRO A 98 -1.88 -3.53 16.33
N VAL A 99 -2.88 -4.28 15.87
CA VAL A 99 -3.86 -3.83 14.87
C VAL A 99 -4.97 -3.01 15.52
N GLN A 100 -5.45 -3.42 16.70
CA GLN A 100 -6.41 -2.63 17.49
C GLN A 100 -5.86 -1.24 17.83
N ASP A 101 -4.57 -1.12 18.11
CA ASP A 101 -3.91 0.17 18.33
C ASP A 101 -3.85 1.06 17.07
N LEU A 102 -3.95 0.48 15.86
CA LEU A 102 -4.16 1.26 14.63
C LEU A 102 -5.62 1.71 14.49
N LEU A 103 -6.55 0.81 14.80
CA LEU A 103 -7.99 1.03 14.62
C LEU A 103 -8.58 1.96 15.67
N PHE A 104 -7.95 2.10 16.83
CA PHE A 104 -8.42 2.94 17.93
C PHE A 104 -7.32 3.85 18.43
N GLN A 105 -7.54 5.15 18.31
CA GLN A 105 -6.59 6.17 18.76
C GLN A 105 -7.23 7.09 19.79
N ASP A 106 -6.43 7.50 20.77
CA ASP A 106 -6.83 8.51 21.74
C ASP A 106 -7.04 9.85 21.03
N ARG A 107 -8.22 10.44 21.21
CA ARG A 107 -8.54 11.79 20.74
C ARG A 107 -8.90 12.68 21.90
N ASN A 108 -8.40 13.90 21.86
CA ASN A 108 -8.82 14.96 22.77
C ASN A 108 -10.17 15.48 22.31
N ILE A 109 -11.19 15.36 23.16
CA ILE A 109 -12.53 15.88 22.88
C ILE A 109 -12.78 17.05 23.80
N GLN A 110 -13.07 18.19 23.17
CA GLN A 110 -13.28 19.42 23.90
C GLN A 110 -14.56 19.33 24.72
N ILE A 111 -14.47 19.71 25.98
CA ILE A 111 -15.63 19.85 26.85
C ILE A 111 -16.21 21.25 26.61
N MET A 112 -17.47 21.31 26.15
CA MET A 112 -18.15 22.58 25.93
C MET A 112 -18.63 23.15 27.28
N VAL A 113 -17.79 23.98 27.90
CA VAL A 113 -18.11 24.68 29.14
C VAL A 113 -19.02 25.89 28.84
N PRO A 114 -20.12 26.11 29.60
CA PRO A 114 -20.97 27.30 29.44
C PRO A 114 -20.18 28.60 29.59
N ASN A 115 -20.53 29.63 28.80
CA ASN A 115 -19.81 30.91 28.77
C ASN A 115 -19.69 31.56 30.16
N SER A 116 -20.74 31.52 30.97
CA SER A 116 -20.73 32.06 32.35
C SER A 116 -19.70 31.41 33.26
N LYS A 117 -19.35 30.14 33.03
CA LYS A 117 -18.29 29.42 33.75
C LYS A 117 -16.92 29.60 33.09
N LYS A 118 -16.85 29.73 31.76
CA LYS A 118 -15.61 30.05 31.03
C LYS A 118 -15.01 31.38 31.50
N GLU A 119 -15.84 32.41 31.67
CA GLU A 119 -15.36 33.71 32.16
C GLU A 119 -14.76 33.63 33.57
N LYS A 120 -15.30 32.76 34.44
CA LYS A 120 -14.69 32.48 35.75
C LYS A 120 -13.34 31.77 35.59
N LEU A 121 -13.27 30.75 34.75
CA LEU A 121 -12.03 30.01 34.50
C LEU A 121 -10.93 30.89 33.90
N LYS A 122 -11.27 31.81 32.98
CA LYS A 122 -10.30 32.75 32.37
C LYS A 122 -9.67 33.72 33.37
N LYS A 123 -10.41 34.08 34.42
CA LYS A 123 -9.90 34.96 35.49
C LYS A 123 -8.93 34.24 36.41
N GLU A 124 -9.18 32.96 36.69
CA GLU A 124 -8.42 32.18 37.67
C GLU A 124 -7.25 31.39 37.05
N LEU A 125 -7.38 30.97 35.80
CA LEU A 125 -6.42 30.12 35.12
C LEU A 125 -5.82 30.87 33.91
N ILE A 126 -4.52 31.16 33.99
CA ILE A 126 -3.76 31.78 32.91
C ILE A 126 -2.52 30.93 32.66
N HIS A 127 -2.27 30.61 31.40
CA HIS A 127 -1.04 29.95 30.99
C HIS A 127 -0.51 30.59 29.72
N ASP A 128 0.64 31.26 29.81
CA ASP A 128 1.36 31.81 28.65
C ASP A 128 0.49 32.72 27.75
N GLY A 129 -0.44 33.48 28.37
CA GLY A 129 -1.38 34.34 27.66
C GLY A 129 -2.38 33.61 26.74
N LYS A 130 -2.42 32.27 26.77
CA LYS A 130 -3.28 31.44 25.92
C LYS A 130 -4.58 31.09 26.61
N GLU A 131 -5.64 30.93 25.82
CA GLU A 131 -6.92 30.44 26.31
C GLU A 131 -6.80 28.96 26.71
N ILE A 132 -7.19 28.65 27.95
CA ILE A 132 -7.22 27.29 28.45
C ILE A 132 -8.51 26.62 28.01
N LEU A 133 -8.37 25.56 27.21
CA LEU A 133 -9.46 24.71 26.76
C LEU A 133 -9.44 23.38 27.54
N THR A 134 -10.61 22.94 28.00
CA THR A 134 -10.76 21.67 28.70
C THR A 134 -11.05 20.53 27.72
N PHE A 135 -10.32 19.43 27.87
CA PHE A 135 -10.48 18.22 27.07
C PHE A 135 -10.54 16.99 27.95
N TYR A 136 -11.22 15.95 27.48
CA TYR A 136 -11.03 14.57 27.96
C TYR A 136 -10.48 13.70 26.84
N LYS A 137 -9.80 12.61 27.19
CA LYS A 137 -9.32 11.62 26.23
C LYS A 137 -10.40 10.55 26.03
N GLU A 138 -10.70 10.26 24.78
CA GLU A 138 -11.57 9.14 24.40
C GLU A 138 -10.90 8.33 23.29
N LYS A 139 -10.93 7.00 23.42
CA LYS A 139 -10.53 6.11 22.32
C LYS A 139 -11.60 6.13 21.26
N LYS A 140 -11.26 6.64 20.07
CA LYS A 140 -12.18 6.67 18.93
C LYS A 140 -11.71 5.76 17.80
N PRO A 141 -12.65 5.13 17.09
CA PRO A 141 -12.32 4.37 15.90
C PRO A 141 -11.70 5.29 14.84
N VAL A 142 -10.70 4.76 14.15
CA VAL A 142 -10.05 5.38 13.02
C VAL A 142 -10.58 4.74 11.75
N ASP A 143 -10.94 5.57 10.78
CA ASP A 143 -11.30 5.11 9.45
C ASP A 143 -10.10 4.36 8.82
N LYS A 144 -10.30 3.10 8.42
CA LYS A 144 -9.27 2.22 7.85
C LYS A 144 -8.56 2.85 6.65
N THR A 145 -9.26 3.73 5.89
CA THR A 145 -8.72 4.44 4.73
C THR A 145 -7.75 5.57 5.10
N LYS A 146 -7.83 6.09 6.33
CA LYS A 146 -6.98 7.19 6.83
C LYS A 146 -5.73 6.70 7.54
N ILE A 147 -5.62 5.41 7.80
CA ILE A 147 -4.43 4.81 8.41
C ILE A 147 -3.32 4.80 7.35
N ARG A 148 -2.18 5.41 7.67
CA ARG A 148 -1.06 5.53 6.73
C ARG A 148 -0.46 4.16 6.42
N TYR A 149 0.01 3.98 5.20
CA TYR A 149 0.60 2.72 4.76
C TYR A 149 1.86 2.32 5.55
N ASP A 150 2.74 3.26 5.87
CA ASP A 150 3.93 2.98 6.67
C ASP A 150 3.59 2.47 8.08
N GLN A 151 2.52 2.99 8.70
CA GLN A 151 2.00 2.47 9.97
C GLN A 151 1.50 1.03 9.84
N LYS A 152 0.84 0.70 8.73
CA LYS A 152 0.39 -0.67 8.42
C LYS A 152 1.58 -1.62 8.30
N ILE A 153 2.61 -1.24 7.54
CA ILE A 153 3.82 -2.04 7.37
C ILE A 153 4.56 -2.25 8.70
N GLU A 154 4.66 -1.20 9.53
CA GLU A 154 5.28 -1.32 10.85
C GLU A 154 4.53 -2.32 11.74
N VAL A 155 3.20 -2.42 11.61
CA VAL A 155 2.41 -3.42 12.34
C VAL A 155 2.66 -4.82 11.81
N CYS A 156 2.73 -5.01 10.48
CA CYS A 156 3.12 -6.30 9.91
C CYS A 156 4.50 -6.76 10.41
N TYR A 157 5.46 -5.84 10.47
CA TYR A 157 6.80 -6.11 11.00
C TYR A 157 6.75 -6.49 12.49
N ARG A 158 6.05 -5.72 13.33
CA ARG A 158 5.89 -6.02 14.76
C ARG A 158 5.17 -7.33 15.04
N LEU A 159 4.32 -7.80 14.11
CA LEU A 159 3.67 -9.10 14.17
C LEU A 159 4.56 -10.25 13.64
N ASN A 160 5.81 -9.97 13.27
CA ASN A 160 6.75 -10.91 12.64
C ASN A 160 6.20 -11.55 11.36
N LEU A 161 5.39 -10.80 10.59
CA LEU A 161 4.83 -11.28 9.33
C LEU A 161 5.75 -11.03 8.12
N ILE A 162 6.65 -10.06 8.27
CA ILE A 162 7.61 -9.63 7.25
C ILE A 162 8.94 -9.30 7.92
N ASP A 163 10.04 -9.48 7.19
CA ASP A 163 11.37 -9.08 7.65
C ASP A 163 11.64 -7.56 7.47
N THR A 164 12.76 -7.10 8.02
CA THR A 164 13.19 -5.69 7.95
C THR A 164 13.40 -5.24 6.50
N GLN A 165 13.99 -6.09 5.66
CA GLN A 165 14.30 -5.74 4.27
C GLN A 165 13.01 -5.51 3.45
N LEU A 166 12.03 -6.40 3.60
CA LEU A 166 10.73 -6.29 2.95
C LEU A 166 9.97 -5.08 3.48
N LYS A 167 10.00 -4.83 4.80
CA LYS A 167 9.44 -3.60 5.38
C LYS A 167 10.00 -2.34 4.71
N ASP A 168 11.32 -2.22 4.63
CA ASP A 168 11.97 -1.02 4.11
C ASP A 168 11.66 -0.83 2.62
N ASP A 169 11.65 -1.91 1.85
CA ASP A 169 11.31 -1.87 0.43
C ASP A 169 9.84 -1.50 0.17
N LEU A 170 8.89 -2.03 0.96
CA LEU A 170 7.48 -1.67 0.81
C LEU A 170 7.25 -0.18 1.13
N ILE A 171 7.88 0.35 2.19
CA ILE A 171 7.81 1.77 2.53
C ILE A 171 8.43 2.63 1.43
N LYS A 172 9.60 2.23 0.90
CA LYS A 172 10.29 2.93 -0.19
C LYS A 172 9.41 2.95 -1.46
N LEU A 173 8.86 1.81 -1.85
CA LEU A 173 7.99 1.68 -3.03
C LEU A 173 6.71 2.52 -2.88
N TYR A 174 6.11 2.55 -1.69
CA TYR A 174 4.92 3.38 -1.46
C TYR A 174 5.21 4.88 -1.55
N LYS A 175 6.35 5.33 -1.03
CA LYS A 175 6.81 6.72 -1.21
C LYS A 175 6.96 7.04 -2.69
N TYR A 176 7.59 6.15 -3.44
CA TYR A 176 7.82 6.30 -4.87
C TYR A 176 6.52 6.28 -5.69
N ARG A 177 5.53 5.46 -5.29
CA ARG A 177 4.18 5.50 -5.85
C ARG A 177 3.55 6.88 -5.68
N ASN A 178 3.78 7.55 -4.54
CA ASN A 178 3.23 8.89 -4.29
C ASN A 178 3.98 10.00 -5.03
N THR A 179 5.21 9.77 -5.47
CA THR A 179 5.95 10.74 -6.31
C THR A 179 5.55 10.67 -7.78
N VAL A 180 4.69 9.74 -8.19
CA VAL A 180 3.99 9.81 -9.48
C VAL A 180 3.19 11.11 -9.62
N HIS A 181 2.72 11.68 -8.51
CA HIS A 181 2.16 13.02 -8.51
C HIS A 181 3.26 14.06 -8.80
N ILE A 182 3.12 14.80 -9.90
CA ILE A 182 4.13 15.75 -10.42
C ILE A 182 4.63 16.71 -9.34
N GLU A 183 3.75 17.24 -8.49
CA GLU A 183 4.16 18.14 -7.40
C GLU A 183 5.07 17.47 -6.34
N SER A 184 4.82 16.19 -6.06
CA SER A 184 5.66 15.38 -5.18
C SER A 184 6.98 15.04 -5.87
N GLU A 185 6.95 14.72 -7.15
CA GLU A 185 8.14 14.47 -8.00
C GLU A 185 9.12 15.64 -7.94
N LEU A 186 8.62 16.86 -8.18
CA LEU A 186 9.42 18.09 -8.19
C LEU A 186 10.09 18.40 -6.84
N LYS A 187 9.50 17.94 -5.73
CA LYS A 187 10.09 18.05 -4.37
C LYS A 187 11.10 16.93 -4.08
N GLN A 188 10.83 15.76 -4.66
CA GLN A 188 11.55 14.48 -4.57
C GLN A 188 12.99 14.50 -5.09
N ASN A 189 13.17 15.16 -6.24
CA ASN A 189 14.34 15.02 -7.13
C ASN A 189 14.78 13.55 -7.28
N LEU A 190 13.81 12.65 -7.50
CA LEU A 190 14.04 11.21 -7.55
C LEU A 190 14.57 10.80 -8.92
N ASP A 191 15.61 9.96 -8.91
CA ASP A 191 16.11 9.29 -10.10
C ASP A 191 15.18 8.10 -10.44
N TYR A 192 14.44 8.23 -11.56
CA TYR A 192 13.56 7.17 -12.02
C TYR A 192 14.34 6.09 -12.76
N ASN A 193 14.75 5.06 -12.02
CA ASN A 193 15.52 3.95 -12.59
C ASN A 193 14.67 2.68 -12.79
N LEU A 194 15.10 1.84 -13.73
CA LEU A 194 14.45 0.56 -14.03
C LEU A 194 14.47 -0.40 -12.82
N GLU A 195 15.43 -0.22 -11.90
CA GLU A 195 15.53 -1.01 -10.69
C GLU A 195 14.30 -0.86 -9.79
N MET A 196 13.69 0.34 -9.73
CA MET A 196 12.48 0.56 -8.95
C MET A 196 11.27 -0.19 -9.50
N GLY A 197 11.11 -0.23 -10.83
CA GLY A 197 10.06 -1.04 -11.48
C GLY A 197 10.25 -2.54 -11.21
N ASN A 198 11.48 -3.01 -11.35
CA ASN A 198 11.85 -4.40 -11.06
C ASN A 198 11.67 -4.76 -9.58
N LEU A 199 12.01 -3.84 -8.67
CA LEU A 199 11.82 -4.03 -7.23
C LEU A 199 10.33 -4.14 -6.90
N ALA A 200 9.48 -3.27 -7.47
CA ALA A 200 8.04 -3.33 -7.27
C ALA A 200 7.46 -4.69 -7.69
N TYR A 201 7.86 -5.19 -8.87
CA TYR A 201 7.50 -6.51 -9.36
C TYR A 201 7.93 -7.63 -8.40
N ARG A 202 9.23 -7.68 -8.04
CA ARG A 202 9.79 -8.71 -7.16
C ARG A 202 9.12 -8.73 -5.79
N ARG A 203 8.77 -7.57 -5.24
CA ARG A 203 8.15 -7.46 -3.92
C ARG A 203 6.70 -7.92 -3.87
N VAL A 204 5.99 -8.02 -5.00
CA VAL A 204 4.69 -8.71 -5.02
C VAL A 204 4.86 -10.20 -4.70
N GLU A 205 5.80 -10.88 -5.37
CA GLU A 205 6.04 -12.31 -5.12
C GLU A 205 6.70 -12.53 -3.76
N GLY A 206 7.69 -11.70 -3.41
CA GLY A 206 8.36 -11.77 -2.11
C GLY A 206 7.42 -11.57 -0.93
N LEU A 207 6.43 -10.66 -1.05
CA LEU A 207 5.39 -10.49 -0.04
C LEU A 207 4.49 -11.72 0.08
N SER A 208 4.07 -12.31 -1.05
CA SER A 208 3.30 -13.56 -1.05
C SER A 208 4.02 -14.69 -0.31
N MET A 209 5.32 -14.86 -0.58
CA MET A 209 6.13 -15.90 0.05
C MET A 209 6.27 -15.70 1.57
N GLN A 210 6.69 -14.51 2.01
CA GLN A 210 6.91 -14.24 3.44
C GLN A 210 5.62 -14.33 4.24
N LEU A 211 4.51 -13.79 3.73
CA LEU A 211 3.23 -13.89 4.40
C LEU A 211 2.75 -15.35 4.45
N THR A 212 2.84 -16.08 3.34
CA THR A 212 2.44 -17.51 3.32
C THR A 212 3.22 -18.31 4.35
N GLU A 213 4.53 -18.10 4.46
CA GLU A 213 5.36 -18.81 5.45
C GLU A 213 5.04 -18.38 6.87
N SER A 214 4.98 -17.06 7.12
CA SER A 214 4.72 -16.54 8.46
C SER A 214 3.35 -16.95 8.99
N LEU A 215 2.34 -16.99 8.12
CA LEU A 215 0.97 -17.38 8.48
C LEU A 215 0.84 -18.85 8.88
N LYS A 216 1.73 -19.75 8.43
CA LYS A 216 1.75 -21.14 8.91
C LYS A 216 2.02 -21.23 10.41
N ASN A 217 2.67 -20.23 11.01
CA ASN A 217 2.94 -20.19 12.44
C ASN A 217 1.72 -19.70 13.26
N PHE A 218 0.65 -19.26 12.60
CA PHE A 218 -0.55 -18.70 13.24
C PHE A 218 -1.83 -19.49 12.96
N ILE A 219 -1.79 -20.46 12.02
CA ILE A 219 -2.91 -21.30 11.60
C ILE A 219 -2.74 -22.70 12.16
#